data_AF-A0A7W0V7Z2-F1
#
_entry.id   AF-A0A7W0V7Z2-F1
#
_cell.length_a   1.000
_cell.length_b   1.000
_cell.length_c   1.000
_cell.angle_alpha   90.00
_cell.angle_beta   90.00
_cell.angle_gamma   90.00
#
_symmetry.space_group_name_H-M   'P 1'
#
loop_
_entity.id
_entity.type
_entity.pdbx_description
1 polymer ?
#
loop_
_entity_poly.entity_id
_entity_poly.type
_entity_poly.pdbx_seq_one_letter_code
_entity_poly.pdbx_strand_id
1 'polypeptide(L)'
;MKRLAILVGVTACGVNLTPQPENQPERPSCVPDRDGQITADELPIAYGATVAYYASPPGVTRPVTLGAANGVWDLSAENRDDIVIELGPIPLKDQWYAASFPAGQFVVDGGGNLDGIYHQDDQALWLDGTASRDPAPANRTLIRYTQPVAVLRFPIADGDAFTTTAQIADGLVSGLPFIGTDEVAIEVAGEGRVDVPYVRFSPALQVRTLVTRKPSTGTPVVTRRNVIFLFECFGEVARAESRQDEPSPEFTTAAYLRRFALGVTP
;
A
#
# COMPACT_ATOMS: atom_id res chain seq x y z
N MET A 1 33.29 59.85 64.39
CA MET A 1 32.34 58.76 64.69
C MET A 1 32.07 57.96 63.41
N LYS A 2 32.10 56.63 63.54
CA LYS A 2 31.89 55.50 62.60
C LYS A 2 31.67 55.77 61.08
N ARG A 3 32.57 55.16 60.29
CA ARG A 3 32.46 54.90 58.84
C ARG A 3 31.35 53.88 58.56
N LEU A 4 30.55 54.10 57.52
CA LEU A 4 29.69 53.08 56.91
C LEU A 4 29.99 53.08 55.41
N ALA A 5 30.66 52.03 54.95
CA ALA A 5 30.91 51.77 53.54
C ALA A 5 29.76 50.90 53.00
N ILE A 6 29.07 51.39 51.97
CA ILE A 6 28.01 50.66 51.28
C ILE A 6 28.67 49.86 50.15
N LEU A 7 28.57 48.53 50.23
CA LEU A 7 28.99 47.60 49.20
C LEU A 7 27.82 47.39 48.23
N VAL A 8 27.97 47.83 46.97
CA VAL A 8 27.02 47.53 45.89
C VAL A 8 27.44 46.22 45.24
N GLY A 9 26.67 45.15 45.49
CA GLY A 9 26.83 43.86 44.82
C GLY A 9 26.17 43.87 43.45
N VAL A 10 26.98 43.79 42.39
CA VAL A 10 26.49 43.57 41.02
C VAL A 10 26.26 42.06 40.85
N THR A 11 25.00 41.63 40.84
CA THR A 11 24.64 40.25 40.48
C THR A 11 24.73 40.11 38.96
N ALA A 12 25.72 39.36 38.48
CA ALA A 12 25.87 39.01 37.07
C ALA A 12 24.83 37.94 36.68
N CYS A 13 23.81 38.31 35.93
CA CYS A 13 23.01 37.36 35.15
C CYS A 13 23.79 37.01 33.88
N GLY A 14 24.48 35.87 33.88
CA GLY A 14 25.06 35.32 32.66
C GLY A 14 23.96 34.80 31.73
N VAL A 15 24.16 34.93 30.41
CA VAL A 15 23.30 34.30 29.39
C VAL A 15 23.24 32.80 29.62
N ASN A 16 22.04 32.23 29.59
CA ASN A 16 21.82 30.80 29.74
C ASN A 16 22.40 30.07 28.51
N LEU A 17 23.62 29.55 28.64
CA LEU A 17 24.33 28.76 27.62
C LEU A 17 24.00 27.26 27.72
N THR A 18 22.76 26.89 28.07
CA THR A 18 22.38 25.47 28.06
C THR A 18 22.53 24.97 26.61
N PRO A 19 23.50 24.08 26.30
CA PRO A 19 23.64 23.52 24.96
C PRO A 19 22.32 22.84 24.63
N GLN A 20 21.72 23.20 23.49
CA GLN A 20 20.60 22.41 22.99
C GLN A 20 21.12 20.98 22.81
N PRO A 21 20.40 19.95 23.30
CA PRO A 21 20.79 18.58 23.03
C PRO A 21 20.97 18.44 21.51
N GLU A 22 22.14 17.97 21.12
CA GLU A 22 22.46 17.74 19.72
C GLU A 22 21.40 16.78 19.19
N ASN A 23 20.65 17.22 18.18
CA ASN A 23 19.60 16.43 17.58
C ASN A 23 20.28 15.25 16.89
N GLN A 24 20.41 14.11 17.57
CA GLN A 24 20.97 12.91 16.98
C GLN A 24 19.97 12.46 15.91
N PRO A 25 20.32 12.52 14.61
CA PRO A 25 19.42 12.02 13.60
C PRO A 25 19.25 10.52 13.85
N GLU A 26 18.04 10.12 14.24
CA GLU A 26 17.68 8.70 14.25
C GLU A 26 17.86 8.19 12.82
N ARG A 27 18.60 7.09 12.68
CA ARG A 27 18.75 6.46 11.38
C ARG A 27 17.35 6.00 10.93
N PRO A 28 17.02 6.14 9.64
CA PRO A 28 15.81 5.54 9.11
C PRO A 28 15.74 4.08 9.52
N SER A 29 14.57 3.61 9.94
CA SER A 29 14.36 2.22 10.36
C SER A 29 14.60 1.23 9.21
N CYS A 30 14.62 1.71 7.97
CA CYS A 30 14.88 0.95 6.76
C CYS A 30 15.71 1.82 5.79
N VAL A 31 16.77 1.25 5.22
CA VAL A 31 17.60 1.90 4.19
C VAL A 31 17.65 0.95 3.00
N PRO A 32 17.22 1.38 1.80
CA PRO A 32 17.22 0.52 0.61
C PRO A 32 18.66 0.23 0.19
N ASP A 33 19.00 -1.04 0.02
CA ASP A 33 20.33 -1.46 -0.44
C ASP A 33 20.41 -1.61 -1.98
N ARG A 34 19.24 -1.64 -2.64
CA ARG A 34 19.03 -1.61 -4.08
C ARG A 34 19.64 -2.81 -4.79
N ASP A 35 19.55 -3.99 -4.17
CA ASP A 35 20.08 -5.24 -4.70
C ASP A 35 19.15 -5.94 -5.72
N GLY A 36 17.95 -5.38 -5.95
CA GLY A 36 16.94 -5.92 -6.88
C GLY A 36 15.96 -6.89 -6.23
N GLN A 37 16.04 -7.05 -4.90
CA GLN A 37 15.12 -7.84 -4.10
C GLN A 37 14.47 -6.96 -3.04
N ILE A 38 13.28 -7.34 -2.60
CA ILE A 38 12.65 -6.73 -1.43
C ILE A 38 12.46 -7.82 -0.38
N THR A 39 13.26 -7.78 0.67
CA THR A 39 13.13 -8.66 1.83
C THR A 39 12.02 -8.20 2.78
N ALA A 40 11.68 -9.03 3.77
CA ALA A 40 10.68 -8.65 4.78
C ALA A 40 11.10 -7.40 5.58
N ASP A 41 12.39 -7.25 5.87
CA ASP A 41 12.94 -6.09 6.59
C ASP A 41 12.92 -4.80 5.73
N GLU A 42 12.86 -4.95 4.41
CA GLU A 42 12.77 -3.85 3.44
C GLU A 42 11.33 -3.45 3.10
N LEU A 43 10.34 -4.17 3.65
CA LEU A 43 8.94 -3.80 3.57
C LEU A 43 8.30 -3.73 4.97
N PRO A 44 8.78 -2.84 5.86
CA PRO A 44 8.23 -2.73 7.21
C PRO A 44 6.83 -2.12 7.21
N ILE A 45 5.96 -2.61 8.09
CA ILE A 45 4.63 -2.03 8.31
C ILE A 45 4.72 -0.78 9.18
N ALA A 46 4.70 0.38 8.53
CA ALA A 46 4.76 1.68 9.19
C ALA A 46 3.35 2.16 9.65
N TYR A 47 2.88 1.64 10.80
CA TYR A 47 1.59 2.07 11.37
C TYR A 47 1.51 3.58 11.59
N GLY A 48 0.42 4.18 11.11
CA GLY A 48 0.18 5.62 11.26
C GLY A 48 0.99 6.51 10.32
N ALA A 49 1.94 5.96 9.55
CA ALA A 49 2.52 6.66 8.42
C ALA A 49 1.53 6.63 7.25
N THR A 50 1.30 7.79 6.64
CA THR A 50 0.53 7.91 5.40
C THR A 50 1.40 8.46 4.28
N VAL A 51 1.11 8.00 3.08
CA VAL A 51 1.75 8.43 1.84
C VAL A 51 0.68 9.05 0.96
N ALA A 52 0.98 10.21 0.38
CA ALA A 52 0.08 10.91 -0.51
C ALA A 52 0.21 10.38 -1.95
N TYR A 53 -0.93 10.16 -2.60
CA TYR A 53 -1.01 9.74 -4.00
C TYR A 53 -1.94 10.65 -4.78
N TYR A 54 -1.61 10.87 -6.05
CA TYR A 54 -2.59 11.28 -7.04
C TYR A 54 -3.33 10.05 -7.53
N ALA A 55 -4.66 10.08 -7.41
CA ALA A 55 -5.54 9.03 -7.84
C ALA A 55 -6.59 9.52 -8.84
N SER A 56 -6.95 8.64 -9.77
CA SER A 56 -8.12 8.86 -10.62
C SER A 56 -9.40 8.92 -9.78
N PRO A 57 -10.32 9.88 -10.02
CA PRO A 57 -11.61 9.91 -9.36
C PRO A 57 -12.43 8.63 -9.59
N PRO A 58 -13.41 8.31 -8.72
CA PRO A 58 -14.31 7.18 -8.93
C PRO A 58 -14.97 7.22 -10.31
N GLY A 59 -14.88 6.11 -11.04
CA GLY A 59 -15.47 5.96 -12.38
C GLY A 59 -14.68 6.60 -13.53
N VAL A 60 -13.54 7.24 -13.24
CA VAL A 60 -12.67 7.84 -14.26
C VAL A 60 -11.54 6.89 -14.62
N THR A 61 -11.39 6.59 -15.91
CA THR A 61 -10.30 5.74 -16.40
C THR A 61 -9.10 6.54 -16.88
N ARG A 62 -7.89 5.98 -16.78
CA ARG A 62 -6.65 6.61 -17.24
C ARG A 62 -5.92 5.75 -18.27
N PRO A 63 -5.32 6.35 -19.33
CA PRO A 63 -4.38 5.62 -20.16
C PRO A 63 -3.13 5.27 -19.33
N VAL A 64 -2.59 4.07 -19.54
CA VAL A 64 -1.36 3.58 -18.88
C VAL A 64 -0.51 2.79 -19.87
N THR A 65 0.79 2.72 -19.62
CA THR A 65 1.72 1.83 -20.33
C THR A 65 2.44 0.99 -19.30
N LEU A 66 2.12 -0.31 -19.27
CA LEU A 66 2.59 -1.24 -18.23
C LEU A 66 3.84 -2.02 -18.68
N GLY A 67 4.16 -2.02 -19.96
CA GLY A 67 5.45 -2.48 -20.48
C GLY A 67 6.50 -1.39 -20.34
N ALA A 68 7.66 -1.73 -19.79
CA ALA A 68 8.75 -0.76 -19.63
C ALA A 68 9.31 -0.33 -21.00
N ALA A 69 9.42 0.97 -21.23
CA ALA A 69 10.11 1.52 -22.39
C ALA A 69 11.58 1.78 -22.01
N ASN A 70 12.52 1.01 -22.55
CA ASN A 70 13.95 1.08 -22.19
C ASN A 70 14.19 0.97 -20.67
N GLY A 71 13.46 0.07 -20.00
CA GLY A 71 13.55 -0.11 -18.54
C GLY A 71 12.87 0.98 -17.71
N VAL A 72 12.03 1.82 -18.33
CA VAL A 72 11.30 2.90 -17.64
C VAL A 72 9.79 2.71 -17.78
N TRP A 73 9.09 2.77 -16.66
CA TRP A 73 7.64 2.99 -16.60
C TRP A 73 7.39 4.47 -16.30
N ASP A 74 6.91 5.20 -17.29
CA ASP A 74 6.52 6.60 -17.11
C ASP A 74 5.05 6.69 -16.72
N LEU A 75 4.82 6.94 -15.44
CA LEU A 75 3.52 7.19 -14.84
C LEU A 75 3.41 8.65 -14.38
N SER A 76 4.30 9.54 -14.78
CA SER A 76 4.41 10.90 -14.21
C SER A 76 3.28 11.86 -14.61
N ALA A 77 2.50 11.51 -15.63
CA ALA A 77 1.51 12.41 -16.24
C ALA A 77 0.36 12.83 -15.30
N GLU A 78 0.36 14.07 -14.83
CA GLU A 78 -0.72 14.61 -13.98
C GLU A 78 -1.99 14.90 -14.77
N ASN A 79 -3.16 14.74 -14.14
CA ASN A 79 -4.44 15.15 -14.70
C ASN A 79 -5.08 16.20 -13.82
N ARG A 80 -5.75 17.18 -14.43
CA ARG A 80 -6.41 18.29 -13.72
C ARG A 80 -7.47 17.82 -12.72
N ASP A 81 -8.08 16.67 -12.98
CA ASP A 81 -9.11 16.05 -12.13
C ASP A 81 -8.54 14.97 -11.20
N ASP A 82 -7.20 14.79 -11.11
CA ASP A 82 -6.64 13.89 -10.11
C ASP A 82 -7.00 14.38 -8.69
N ILE A 83 -7.34 13.42 -7.83
CA ILE A 83 -7.61 13.67 -6.41
C ILE A 83 -6.40 13.25 -5.58
N VAL A 84 -6.17 13.95 -4.47
CA VAL A 84 -5.17 13.54 -3.48
C VAL A 84 -5.83 12.56 -2.50
N ILE A 85 -5.22 11.40 -2.35
CA ILE A 85 -5.57 10.42 -1.31
C ILE A 85 -4.35 10.16 -0.43
N GLU A 86 -4.59 9.92 0.85
CA GLU A 86 -3.56 9.50 1.80
C GLU A 86 -3.79 8.06 2.19
N LEU A 87 -2.77 7.23 2.00
CA LEU A 87 -2.85 5.80 2.25
C LEU A 87 -1.75 5.37 3.22
N GLY A 88 -2.11 4.47 4.13
CA GLY A 88 -1.20 3.88 5.09
C GLY A 88 -1.86 2.69 5.77
N PRO A 89 -1.07 1.79 6.38
CA PRO A 89 -1.63 0.68 7.14
C PRO A 89 -2.32 1.19 8.40
N ILE A 90 -3.58 0.78 8.58
CA ILE A 90 -4.37 1.07 9.78
C ILE A 90 -4.44 -0.20 10.62
N PRO A 91 -4.31 -0.13 11.97
CA PRO A 91 -4.49 -1.30 12.81
C PRO A 91 -5.85 -1.98 12.60
N LEU A 92 -5.86 -3.30 12.43
CA LEU A 92 -7.11 -4.06 12.21
C LEU A 92 -8.08 -3.91 13.38
N LYS A 93 -7.56 -3.86 14.61
CA LYS A 93 -8.35 -3.82 15.85
C LYS A 93 -9.37 -2.67 15.91
N ASP A 94 -9.17 -1.61 15.12
CA ASP A 94 -10.03 -0.43 15.10
C ASP A 94 -11.18 -0.57 14.08
N GLN A 95 -11.25 -1.69 13.35
CA GLN A 95 -12.24 -1.95 12.29
C GLN A 95 -13.41 -2.80 12.78
N TRP A 96 -14.61 -2.57 12.21
CA TRP A 96 -15.82 -3.29 12.62
C TRP A 96 -15.75 -4.81 12.39
N TYR A 97 -14.93 -5.25 11.43
CA TYR A 97 -14.73 -6.64 11.06
C TYR A 97 -13.53 -7.30 11.77
N ALA A 98 -12.86 -6.62 12.71
CA ALA A 98 -11.65 -7.13 13.36
C ALA A 98 -11.81 -8.56 13.93
N ALA A 99 -12.93 -8.81 14.63
CA ALA A 99 -13.21 -10.11 15.24
C ALA A 99 -13.36 -11.25 14.23
N SER A 100 -13.57 -10.94 12.95
CA SER A 100 -13.70 -11.92 11.88
C SER A 100 -12.34 -12.42 11.34
N PHE A 101 -11.24 -11.72 11.66
CA PHE A 101 -9.88 -11.98 11.15
C PHE A 101 -8.87 -12.09 12.31
N PRO A 102 -8.84 -13.21 13.05
CA PRO A 102 -8.02 -13.34 14.26
C PRO A 102 -6.51 -13.33 14.00
N ALA A 103 -6.07 -13.67 12.79
CA ALA A 103 -4.66 -13.63 12.39
C ALA A 103 -4.25 -12.28 11.75
N GLY A 104 -5.21 -11.47 11.33
CA GLY A 104 -4.95 -10.20 10.66
C GLY A 104 -4.32 -9.19 11.62
N GLN A 105 -3.43 -8.37 11.09
CA GLN A 105 -2.69 -7.37 11.86
C GLN A 105 -3.11 -5.94 11.48
N PHE A 106 -3.27 -5.68 10.18
CA PHE A 106 -3.55 -4.35 9.65
C PHE A 106 -4.44 -4.40 8.41
N VAL A 107 -4.90 -3.22 7.99
CA VAL A 107 -5.73 -3.04 6.81
C VAL A 107 -5.14 -1.99 5.90
N VAL A 108 -5.30 -2.18 4.59
CA VAL A 108 -4.87 -1.24 3.54
C VAL A 108 -6.02 -1.05 2.55
N ASP A 109 -6.13 0.15 1.97
CA ASP A 109 -7.08 0.45 0.89
C ASP A 109 -6.82 -0.48 -0.31
N GLY A 110 -7.75 -1.41 -0.52
CA GLY A 110 -7.75 -2.37 -1.62
C GLY A 110 -8.45 -1.85 -2.89
N GLY A 111 -8.95 -0.60 -2.87
CA GLY A 111 -9.77 -0.01 -3.92
C GLY A 111 -11.26 -0.32 -3.77
N GLY A 112 -12.10 0.45 -4.46
CA GLY A 112 -13.54 0.15 -4.55
C GLY A 112 -14.31 0.15 -3.23
N ASN A 113 -13.86 0.94 -2.23
CA ASN A 113 -14.42 0.99 -0.87
C ASN A 113 -14.27 -0.32 -0.07
N LEU A 114 -13.30 -1.16 -0.47
CA LEU A 114 -12.91 -2.36 0.23
C LEU A 114 -11.54 -2.16 0.87
N ASP A 115 -11.42 -2.66 2.10
CA ASP A 115 -10.14 -2.84 2.76
C ASP A 115 -9.67 -4.27 2.54
N GLY A 116 -8.39 -4.43 2.21
CA GLY A 116 -7.69 -5.70 2.33
C GLY A 116 -7.19 -5.88 3.75
N ILE A 117 -7.37 -7.07 4.32
CA ILE A 117 -6.92 -7.43 5.67
C ILE A 117 -5.66 -8.26 5.53
N TYR A 118 -4.58 -7.82 6.18
CA TYR A 118 -3.26 -8.40 6.01
C TYR A 118 -2.58 -8.73 7.33
N HIS A 119 -1.67 -9.69 7.26
CA HIS A 119 -0.58 -9.87 8.21
C HIS A 119 0.73 -10.09 7.48
N GLN A 120 1.84 -9.87 8.18
CA GLN A 120 3.18 -10.08 7.65
C GLN A 120 4.00 -10.94 8.59
N ASP A 121 4.83 -11.80 8.00
CA ASP A 121 5.93 -12.51 8.64
C ASP A 121 7.20 -12.42 7.77
N ASP A 122 8.21 -13.21 8.09
CA ASP A 122 9.47 -13.28 7.35
C ASP A 122 9.33 -13.95 5.98
N GLN A 123 8.22 -14.64 5.71
CA GLN A 123 8.00 -15.40 4.49
C GLN A 123 7.15 -14.64 3.47
N ALA A 124 6.14 -13.87 3.92
CA ALA A 124 5.28 -13.15 3.01
C ALA A 124 4.47 -12.00 3.66
N LEU A 125 3.97 -11.14 2.80
CA LEU A 125 2.75 -10.38 3.06
C LEU A 125 1.54 -11.26 2.70
N TRP A 126 0.71 -11.53 3.69
CA TRP A 126 -0.44 -12.42 3.60
C TRP A 126 -1.74 -11.63 3.57
N LEU A 127 -2.65 -11.96 2.65
CA LEU A 127 -4.01 -11.44 2.58
C LEU A 127 -4.97 -12.45 3.22
N ASP A 128 -5.59 -12.07 4.34
CA ASP A 128 -6.57 -12.89 5.06
C ASP A 128 -7.97 -12.80 4.45
N GLY A 129 -8.26 -11.70 3.75
CA GLY A 129 -9.52 -11.46 3.08
C GLY A 129 -9.79 -9.99 2.80
N THR A 130 -11.05 -9.66 2.52
CA THR A 130 -11.48 -8.29 2.23
C THR A 130 -12.78 -7.95 2.94
N ALA A 131 -12.96 -6.69 3.30
CA ALA A 131 -14.19 -6.21 3.92
C ALA A 131 -14.57 -4.81 3.41
N SER A 132 -15.86 -4.49 3.40
CA SER A 132 -16.32 -3.13 3.11
C SER A 132 -16.04 -2.21 4.29
N ARG A 133 -15.63 -0.97 3.99
CA ARG A 133 -15.51 0.10 5.00
C ARG A 133 -16.83 0.39 5.71
N ASP A 134 -17.91 0.40 4.93
CA ASP A 134 -19.25 0.59 5.43
C ASP A 134 -19.79 -0.71 6.06
N PRO A 135 -20.17 -0.72 7.36
CA PRO A 135 -20.78 -1.87 8.01
C PRO A 135 -22.27 -2.06 7.67
N ALA A 136 -22.90 -1.16 6.90
CA ALA A 136 -24.31 -1.21 6.58
C ALA A 136 -24.72 -2.57 5.97
N PRO A 137 -25.69 -3.29 6.56
CA PRO A 137 -26.02 -4.66 6.16
C PRO A 137 -26.31 -4.84 4.66
N ALA A 138 -26.95 -3.87 4.02
CA ALA A 138 -27.35 -3.94 2.62
C ALA A 138 -26.16 -3.91 1.64
N ASN A 139 -25.03 -3.30 2.03
CA ASN A 139 -23.85 -3.15 1.17
C ASN A 139 -22.62 -3.87 1.73
N ARG A 140 -22.81 -4.65 2.80
CA ARG A 140 -21.72 -5.28 3.54
C ARG A 140 -21.00 -6.30 2.69
N THR A 141 -19.70 -6.11 2.52
CA THR A 141 -18.80 -7.15 2.00
C THR A 141 -17.94 -7.65 3.14
N LEU A 142 -17.84 -8.97 3.29
CA LEU A 142 -16.96 -9.65 4.24
C LEU A 142 -16.55 -10.98 3.64
N ILE A 143 -15.37 -11.01 3.04
CA ILE A 143 -14.79 -12.21 2.44
C ILE A 143 -13.62 -12.63 3.30
N ARG A 144 -13.68 -13.86 3.81
CA ARG A 144 -12.59 -14.49 4.55
C ARG A 144 -12.07 -15.66 3.77
N TYR A 145 -10.75 -15.74 3.67
CA TYR A 145 -10.12 -16.94 3.15
C TYR A 145 -9.93 -17.95 4.27
N THR A 146 -10.18 -19.22 3.96
CA THR A 146 -9.90 -20.31 4.92
C THR A 146 -8.40 -20.47 5.17
N GLN A 147 -7.59 -20.10 4.19
CA GLN A 147 -6.14 -20.01 4.27
C GLN A 147 -5.71 -18.68 3.64
N PRO A 148 -4.83 -17.90 4.29
CA PRO A 148 -4.40 -16.62 3.75
C PRO A 148 -3.65 -16.80 2.43
N VAL A 149 -3.74 -15.80 1.56
CA VAL A 149 -3.02 -15.77 0.28
C VAL A 149 -1.72 -15.02 0.47
N ALA A 150 -0.57 -15.64 0.21
CA ALA A 150 0.69 -14.92 0.12
C ALA A 150 0.63 -14.00 -1.11
N VAL A 151 0.42 -12.69 -0.93
CA VAL A 151 0.32 -11.73 -2.05
C VAL A 151 1.68 -11.20 -2.48
N LEU A 152 2.65 -11.18 -1.57
CA LEU A 152 4.06 -10.90 -1.83
C LEU A 152 4.87 -11.91 -1.03
N ARG A 153 5.68 -12.75 -1.69
CA ARG A 153 6.59 -13.69 -1.01
C ARG A 153 7.95 -13.04 -0.88
N PHE A 154 8.59 -13.19 0.27
CA PHE A 154 9.92 -12.65 0.51
C PHE A 154 11.02 -13.69 0.25
N PRO A 155 12.17 -13.29 -0.29
CA PRO A 155 12.39 -12.00 -0.96
C PRO A 155 11.51 -11.88 -2.22
N ILE A 156 11.02 -10.67 -2.52
CA ILE A 156 10.34 -10.39 -3.78
C ILE A 156 11.42 -10.12 -4.81
N ALA A 157 11.52 -10.92 -5.88
CA ALA A 157 12.54 -10.76 -6.90
C ALA A 157 11.96 -10.86 -8.32
N ASP A 158 12.63 -10.22 -9.29
CA ASP A 158 12.24 -10.32 -10.70
C ASP A 158 12.20 -11.79 -11.18
N GLY A 159 11.15 -12.14 -11.92
CA GLY A 159 10.90 -13.48 -12.44
C GLY A 159 10.13 -14.41 -11.48
N ASP A 160 9.85 -13.99 -10.25
CA ASP A 160 9.00 -14.76 -9.35
C ASP A 160 7.58 -14.89 -9.88
N ALA A 161 7.04 -16.10 -9.91
CA ALA A 161 5.66 -16.34 -10.32
C ALA A 161 5.03 -17.48 -9.54
N PHE A 162 3.79 -17.29 -9.08
CA PHE A 162 3.05 -18.31 -8.34
C PHE A 162 1.54 -18.09 -8.39
N THR A 163 0.79 -19.17 -8.19
CA THR A 163 -0.68 -19.13 -8.12
C THR A 163 -1.16 -19.78 -6.84
N THR A 164 -2.15 -19.16 -6.19
CA THR A 164 -2.81 -19.68 -5.00
C THR A 164 -4.32 -19.72 -5.24
N THR A 165 -4.97 -20.82 -4.86
CA THR A 165 -6.44 -20.91 -4.86
C THR A 165 -6.93 -20.84 -3.42
N ALA A 166 -7.55 -19.72 -3.06
CA ALA A 166 -8.15 -19.50 -1.75
C ALA A 166 -9.62 -19.91 -1.76
N GLN A 167 -10.05 -20.61 -0.71
CA GLN A 167 -11.46 -20.96 -0.52
C GLN A 167 -12.16 -19.87 0.29
N ILE A 168 -13.40 -19.57 -0.10
CA ILE A 168 -14.31 -18.69 0.62
C ILE A 168 -15.49 -19.55 1.07
N ALA A 169 -15.45 -20.02 2.31
CA ALA A 169 -16.44 -20.95 2.85
C ALA A 169 -17.71 -20.24 3.34
N ASP A 170 -17.60 -19.00 3.81
CA ASP A 170 -18.70 -18.24 4.43
C ASP A 170 -18.54 -16.72 4.24
N GLY A 171 -18.59 -16.27 2.99
CA GLY A 171 -18.48 -14.85 2.64
C GLY A 171 -19.82 -14.11 2.60
N LEU A 172 -19.73 -12.78 2.60
CA LEU A 172 -20.80 -11.85 2.25
C LEU A 172 -20.33 -10.93 1.13
N VAL A 173 -21.17 -10.74 0.11
CA VAL A 173 -20.95 -9.75 -0.95
C VAL A 173 -22.25 -8.97 -1.12
N SER A 174 -22.19 -7.65 -0.91
CA SER A 174 -23.38 -6.78 -0.92
C SER A 174 -24.53 -7.31 -0.02
N GLY A 175 -24.17 -7.76 1.19
CA GLY A 175 -25.11 -8.32 2.16
C GLY A 175 -25.62 -9.74 1.85
N LEU A 176 -25.27 -10.33 0.70
CA LEU A 176 -25.73 -11.65 0.29
C LEU A 176 -24.69 -12.74 0.63
N PRO A 177 -25.12 -13.93 1.06
CA PRO A 177 -24.23 -15.07 1.26
C PRO A 177 -23.45 -15.40 -0.02
N PHE A 178 -22.15 -15.61 0.15
CA PHE A 178 -21.23 -15.93 -0.93
C PHE A 178 -20.35 -17.11 -0.52
N ILE A 179 -20.24 -18.10 -1.41
CA ILE A 179 -19.33 -19.23 -1.29
C ILE A 179 -18.64 -19.36 -2.65
N GLY A 180 -17.34 -19.63 -2.65
CA GLY A 180 -16.59 -19.77 -3.89
C GLY A 180 -15.10 -19.86 -3.67
N THR A 181 -14.35 -19.58 -4.71
CA THR A 181 -12.89 -19.51 -4.67
C THR A 181 -12.37 -18.27 -5.36
N ASP A 182 -11.23 -17.79 -4.87
CA ASP A 182 -10.41 -16.84 -5.59
C ASP A 182 -9.11 -17.54 -6.00
N GLU A 183 -8.85 -17.58 -7.30
CA GLU A 183 -7.56 -17.99 -7.84
C GLU A 183 -6.73 -16.72 -8.09
N VAL A 184 -5.63 -16.59 -7.38
CA VAL A 184 -4.74 -15.42 -7.39
C VAL A 184 -3.43 -15.84 -8.02
N ALA A 185 -3.18 -15.37 -9.23
CA ALA A 185 -1.91 -15.54 -9.94
C ALA A 185 -1.08 -14.27 -9.81
N ILE A 186 0.17 -14.40 -9.36
CA ILE A 186 1.11 -13.30 -9.13
C ILE A 186 2.37 -13.55 -9.95
N GLU A 187 2.91 -12.48 -10.52
CA GLU A 187 4.15 -12.44 -11.28
C GLU A 187 4.90 -11.16 -10.95
N VAL A 188 6.19 -11.25 -10.62
CA VAL A 188 7.11 -10.10 -10.61
C VAL A 188 7.69 -10.02 -12.01
N ALA A 189 7.16 -9.06 -12.79
CA ALA A 189 7.28 -9.02 -14.25
C ALA A 189 8.43 -8.13 -14.76
N GLY A 190 9.28 -7.65 -13.86
CA GLY A 190 10.42 -6.84 -14.21
C GLY A 190 10.93 -5.96 -13.09
N GLU A 191 12.21 -5.61 -13.20
CA GLU A 191 12.87 -4.54 -12.47
C GLU A 191 13.14 -3.35 -13.41
N GLY A 192 12.98 -2.12 -12.90
CA GLY A 192 13.27 -0.93 -13.68
C GLY A 192 13.12 0.39 -12.92
N ARG A 193 13.03 1.49 -13.67
CA ARG A 193 12.75 2.82 -13.11
C ARG A 193 11.27 3.14 -13.25
N VAL A 194 10.66 3.65 -12.19
CA VAL A 194 9.29 4.18 -12.22
C VAL A 194 9.35 5.68 -12.03
N ASP A 195 8.90 6.42 -13.03
CA ASP A 195 8.73 7.87 -12.95
C ASP A 195 7.28 8.14 -12.53
N VAL A 196 7.09 8.79 -11.38
CA VAL A 196 5.81 9.27 -10.87
C VAL A 196 5.84 10.80 -10.80
N PRO A 197 4.73 11.49 -10.46
CA PRO A 197 4.77 12.95 -10.30
C PRO A 197 5.94 13.39 -9.40
N TYR A 198 6.81 14.23 -9.96
CA TYR A 198 7.96 14.87 -9.29
C TYR A 198 9.09 13.95 -8.78
N VAL A 199 8.92 12.62 -8.79
CA VAL A 199 9.84 11.66 -8.14
C VAL A 199 10.13 10.48 -9.05
N ARG A 200 11.33 9.90 -8.91
CA ARG A 200 11.76 8.71 -9.63
C ARG A 200 12.23 7.65 -8.64
N PHE A 201 11.74 6.43 -8.81
CA PHE A 201 12.16 5.26 -8.02
C PHE A 201 12.95 4.32 -8.91
N SER A 202 14.11 3.85 -8.44
CA SER A 202 14.97 2.93 -9.18
C SER A 202 15.95 2.22 -8.25
N PRO A 203 16.15 0.90 -8.38
CA PRO A 203 15.25 -0.02 -9.08
C PRO A 203 13.91 -0.15 -8.36
N ALA A 204 12.84 -0.41 -9.08
CA ALA A 204 11.52 -0.76 -8.55
C ALA A 204 11.03 -2.02 -9.26
N LEU A 205 10.30 -2.86 -8.52
CA LEU A 205 9.75 -4.12 -9.02
C LEU A 205 8.31 -3.93 -9.46
N GLN A 206 7.95 -4.48 -10.62
CA GLN A 206 6.57 -4.53 -11.09
C GLN A 206 5.92 -5.86 -10.71
N VAL A 207 4.95 -5.82 -9.80
CA VAL A 207 4.17 -6.99 -9.40
C VAL A 207 2.81 -6.96 -10.09
N ARG A 208 2.52 -8.00 -10.88
CA ARG A 208 1.24 -8.21 -11.55
C ARG A 208 0.44 -9.23 -10.80
N THR A 209 -0.83 -8.96 -10.60
CA THR A 209 -1.78 -9.86 -9.95
C THR A 209 -3.00 -10.02 -10.83
N LEU A 210 -3.38 -11.26 -11.13
CA LEU A 210 -4.66 -11.63 -11.70
C LEU A 210 -5.48 -12.35 -10.63
N VAL A 211 -6.63 -11.79 -10.29
CA VAL A 211 -7.62 -12.45 -9.42
C VAL A 211 -8.75 -12.97 -10.29
N THR A 212 -9.03 -14.27 -10.19
CA THR A 212 -10.18 -14.93 -10.82
C THR A 212 -11.12 -15.43 -9.73
N ARG A 213 -12.27 -14.79 -9.59
CA ARG A 213 -13.30 -15.17 -8.62
C ARG A 213 -14.30 -16.12 -9.24
N LYS A 214 -14.43 -17.32 -8.64
CA LYS A 214 -15.31 -18.40 -9.08
C LYS A 214 -16.37 -18.65 -8.00
N PRO A 215 -17.57 -18.07 -8.12
CA PRO A 215 -18.68 -18.36 -7.23
C PRO A 215 -19.11 -19.84 -7.34
N SER A 216 -19.60 -20.44 -6.26
CA SER A 216 -20.11 -21.82 -6.26
C SER A 216 -21.53 -21.95 -6.82
N THR A 217 -22.26 -20.84 -6.83
CA THR A 217 -23.58 -20.70 -7.46
C THR A 217 -23.38 -20.27 -8.92
N GLY A 218 -24.35 -20.48 -9.81
CA GLY A 218 -24.27 -20.16 -11.25
C GLY A 218 -24.06 -18.68 -11.62
N THR A 219 -23.61 -17.86 -10.68
CA THR A 219 -23.08 -16.51 -10.86
C THR A 219 -21.83 -16.56 -11.76
N PRO A 220 -21.67 -15.61 -12.70
CA PRO A 220 -20.51 -15.57 -13.58
C PRO A 220 -19.17 -15.50 -12.83
N VAL A 221 -18.16 -16.15 -13.41
CA VAL A 221 -16.76 -15.94 -13.04
C VAL A 221 -16.38 -14.52 -13.44
N VAL A 222 -15.68 -13.81 -12.55
CA VAL A 222 -15.18 -12.47 -12.82
C VAL A 222 -13.68 -12.42 -12.62
N THR A 223 -12.99 -11.63 -13.44
CA THR A 223 -11.54 -11.42 -13.32
C THR A 223 -11.19 -9.95 -13.15
N ARG A 224 -10.10 -9.67 -12.44
CA ARG A 224 -9.51 -8.34 -12.34
C ARG A 224 -8.00 -8.44 -12.28
N ARG A 225 -7.32 -7.51 -12.95
CA ARG A 225 -5.87 -7.36 -12.92
C ARG A 225 -5.48 -6.16 -12.10
N ASN A 226 -4.40 -6.29 -11.36
CA ASN A 226 -3.75 -5.22 -10.62
C ASN A 226 -2.26 -5.26 -10.97
N VAL A 227 -1.67 -4.09 -11.18
CA VAL A 227 -0.21 -3.94 -11.32
C VAL A 227 0.25 -2.94 -10.28
N ILE A 228 1.13 -3.40 -9.39
CA ILE A 228 1.75 -2.63 -8.31
C ILE A 228 3.22 -2.43 -8.66
N PHE A 229 3.73 -1.24 -8.40
CA PHE A 229 5.17 -0.96 -8.44
C PHE A 229 5.67 -0.81 -7.01
N LEU A 230 6.67 -1.60 -6.63
CA LEU A 230 7.23 -1.65 -5.28
C LEU A 230 8.66 -1.11 -5.28
N PHE A 231 9.00 -0.38 -4.22
CA PHE A 231 10.34 0.11 -3.94
C PHE A 231 10.74 -0.24 -2.50
N GLU A 232 11.97 -0.69 -2.30
CA GLU A 232 12.54 -0.99 -0.98
C GLU A 232 12.36 0.17 0.01
N CYS A 233 12.02 -0.15 1.26
CA CYS A 233 11.81 0.79 2.36
C CYS A 233 10.71 1.83 2.12
N PHE A 234 9.93 1.70 1.05
CA PHE A 234 8.81 2.59 0.72
C PHE A 234 7.52 1.80 0.51
N GLY A 235 7.61 0.63 -0.12
CA GLY A 235 6.46 -0.16 -0.54
C GLY A 235 5.88 0.34 -1.86
N GLU A 236 4.56 0.47 -1.92
CA GLU A 236 3.86 0.80 -3.16
C GLU A 236 4.10 2.25 -3.62
N VAL A 237 4.75 2.44 -4.77
CA VAL A 237 4.96 3.75 -5.39
C VAL A 237 3.90 4.09 -6.44
N ALA A 238 3.28 3.07 -7.04
CA ALA A 238 2.16 3.24 -7.96
C ALA A 238 1.34 1.96 -8.07
N ARG A 239 0.07 2.10 -8.44
CA ARG A 239 -0.85 0.99 -8.74
C ARG A 239 -1.78 1.34 -9.89
N ALA A 240 -1.95 0.39 -10.80
CA ALA A 240 -2.97 0.41 -11.84
C ALA A 240 -3.90 -0.80 -11.70
N GLU A 241 -5.20 -0.56 -11.71
CA GLU A 241 -6.22 -1.61 -11.72
C GLU A 241 -6.96 -1.63 -13.06
N SER A 242 -7.18 -2.82 -13.59
CA SER A 242 -7.92 -2.99 -14.82
C SER A 242 -9.44 -2.82 -14.63
N ARG A 243 -10.15 -2.70 -15.75
CA ARG A 243 -11.58 -3.01 -15.77
C ARG A 243 -11.80 -4.48 -15.40
N GLN A 244 -13.02 -4.80 -14.96
CA GLN A 244 -13.41 -6.20 -14.81
C GLN A 244 -13.30 -6.91 -16.16
N ASP A 245 -12.87 -8.17 -16.13
CA ASP A 245 -12.77 -9.05 -17.29
C ASP A 245 -11.78 -8.57 -18.36
N GLU A 246 -10.74 -7.83 -17.93
CA GLU A 246 -9.64 -7.41 -18.79
C GLU A 246 -8.74 -8.61 -19.16
N PRO A 247 -8.70 -9.01 -20.44
CA PRO A 247 -7.90 -10.17 -20.85
C PRO A 247 -6.40 -9.88 -20.87
N SER A 248 -5.98 -8.64 -21.10
CA SER A 248 -4.58 -8.29 -21.32
C SER A 248 -3.81 -8.07 -20.02
N PRO A 249 -2.67 -8.76 -19.77
CA PRO A 249 -1.77 -8.40 -18.66
C PRO A 249 -1.15 -7.00 -18.84
N GLU A 250 -1.05 -6.54 -20.08
CA GLU A 250 -0.53 -5.22 -20.49
C GLU A 250 -1.69 -4.29 -20.88
N PHE A 251 -2.71 -4.20 -20.01
CA PHE A 251 -3.85 -3.34 -20.30
C PHE A 251 -3.41 -1.88 -20.44
N THR A 252 -3.99 -1.18 -21.40
CA THR A 252 -3.61 0.20 -21.72
C THR A 252 -4.54 1.24 -21.11
N THR A 253 -5.60 0.80 -20.44
CA THR A 253 -6.58 1.65 -19.75
C THR A 253 -6.81 1.13 -18.34
N ALA A 254 -6.37 1.90 -17.35
CA ALA A 254 -6.63 1.64 -15.95
C ALA A 254 -8.04 2.13 -15.58
N ALA A 255 -8.83 1.28 -14.94
CA ALA A 255 -10.09 1.67 -14.29
C ALA A 255 -9.84 2.46 -13.01
N TYR A 256 -8.66 2.29 -12.41
CA TYR A 256 -8.16 3.09 -11.32
C TYR A 256 -6.64 3.17 -11.41
N LEU A 257 -6.10 4.38 -11.25
CA LEU A 257 -4.66 4.63 -11.22
C LEU A 257 -4.36 5.45 -9.98
N ARG A 258 -3.40 5.03 -9.16
CA ARG A 258 -2.81 5.86 -8.10
C ARG A 258 -1.29 5.84 -8.17
N ARG A 259 -0.69 6.98 -7.88
CA ARG A 259 0.76 7.22 -8.04
C ARG A 259 1.26 8.14 -6.97
N PHE A 260 2.41 7.81 -6.38
CA PHE A 260 2.99 8.63 -5.34
C PHE A 260 3.14 10.08 -5.83
N ALA A 261 2.80 11.02 -4.97
CA ALA A 261 2.93 12.45 -5.23
C ALA A 261 3.40 13.16 -3.96
N LEU A 262 4.08 14.30 -4.11
CA LEU A 262 4.63 15.07 -2.98
C LEU A 262 3.58 15.86 -2.17
N GLY A 263 2.33 15.38 -2.09
CA GLY A 263 1.26 15.99 -1.31
C GLY A 263 0.87 17.41 -1.73
N VAL A 264 1.32 17.88 -2.89
CA VAL A 264 0.90 19.15 -3.48
C VAL A 264 -0.43 18.96 -4.20
N THR A 265 -1.26 19.99 -4.26
CA THR A 265 -2.43 19.96 -5.15
C THR A 265 -1.94 19.97 -6.60
N PRO A 266 -2.47 19.12 -7.51
CA PRO A 266 -2.04 19.08 -8.91
C PRO A 266 -2.30 20.40 -9.66
#